data_AF-A0A1G3TL59-F1
#
_entry.id   AF-A0A1G3TL59-F1
#
_cell.length_a   1.000
_cell.length_b   1.000
_cell.length_c   1.000
_cell.angle_alpha   90.00
_cell.angle_beta   90.00
_cell.angle_gamma   90.00
#
_symmetry.space_group_name_H-M   'P 1'
#
loop_
_entity.id
_entity.type
_entity.pdbx_description
1 polymer ?
#
loop_
_entity_poly.entity_id
_entity_poly.type
_entity_poly.pdbx_seq_one_letter_code
_entity_poly.pdbx_strand_id
1 'polypeptide(L)'
;MASTQLKAEKITITVPHELKEQVLALKEELHASISSLYKDAMQSYIKQKEIERWERAAAEASKDKDYMSFVEEISDAGDIYEY
;
A
#
# COMPACT_ATOMS: atom_id res chain seq x y z
N MET A 1 -21.12 8.09 23.32
CA MET A 1 -20.12 8.12 22.23
C MET A 1 -19.00 7.18 22.61
N ALA A 2 -18.90 6.02 21.95
CA ALA A 2 -17.85 5.05 22.27
C ALA A 2 -16.52 5.57 21.73
N SER A 3 -15.53 5.75 22.61
CA SER A 3 -14.16 6.06 22.22
C SER A 3 -13.58 4.82 21.55
N THR A 4 -13.35 4.90 20.24
CA THR A 4 -12.58 3.90 19.50
C THR A 4 -11.14 3.98 20.00
N GLN A 5 -10.80 3.19 21.03
CA GLN A 5 -9.41 3.02 21.42
C GLN A 5 -8.67 2.40 20.24
N LEU A 6 -7.68 3.14 19.71
CA LEU A 6 -6.71 2.61 18.75
C LEU A 6 -6.00 1.43 19.43
N LYS A 7 -6.39 0.20 19.05
CA LYS A 7 -5.70 -1.01 19.51
C LYS A 7 -4.29 -0.97 18.95
N ALA A 8 -3.31 -0.79 19.82
CA ALA A 8 -1.90 -0.89 19.50
C ALA A 8 -1.36 -2.18 20.11
N GLU A 9 -0.72 -3.01 19.29
CA GLU A 9 -0.10 -4.25 19.73
C GLU A 9 1.42 -4.11 19.70
N LYS A 10 2.08 -4.58 20.77
CA LYS A 10 3.54 -4.62 20.82
C LYS A 10 4.02 -5.88 20.12
N ILE A 11 4.83 -5.71 19.08
CA ILE A 11 5.49 -6.81 18.39
C ILE A 11 6.96 -6.89 18.80
N THR A 12 7.51 -8.10 18.82
CA THR A 12 8.95 -8.36 18.98
C THR A 12 9.39 -9.21 17.79
N ILE A 13 10.41 -8.75 17.07
CA ILE A 13 10.91 -9.41 15.87
C ILE A 13 12.41 -9.69 16.03
N THR A 14 12.85 -10.81 15.49
CA THR A 14 14.27 -11.13 15.36
C THR A 14 14.71 -10.74 13.96
N VAL A 15 15.76 -9.92 13.86
CA VAL A 15 16.29 -9.43 12.59
C VAL A 15 17.78 -9.73 12.47
N PRO A 16 18.31 -9.95 11.26
CA PRO A 16 19.74 -10.08 11.03
C PRO A 16 20.50 -8.87 11.58
N HIS A 17 21.69 -9.11 12.14
CA HIS A 17 22.50 -8.06 12.75
C HIS A 17 22.84 -6.94 11.77
N GLU A 18 23.27 -7.29 10.56
CA GLU A 18 23.63 -6.35 9.50
C GLU A 18 22.46 -5.42 9.13
N LEU A 19 21.24 -5.98 9.05
CA LEU A 19 20.04 -5.19 8.75
C LEU A 19 19.74 -4.19 9.87
N LYS A 20 19.93 -4.59 11.13
CA LYS A 20 19.77 -3.69 12.28
C LYS A 20 20.76 -2.52 12.22
N GLU A 21 22.01 -2.77 11.84
CA GLU A 21 23.02 -1.71 11.71
C GLU A 21 22.65 -0.69 10.63
N GLN A 22 22.17 -1.15 9.47
CA GLN A 22 21.69 -0.26 8.40
C GLN A 22 20.52 0.61 8.86
N VAL A 23 19.56 0.03 9.58
CA VAL A 23 18.43 0.79 10.16
C VAL A 23 18.90 1.79 11.22
N LEU A 24 19.92 1.46 12.00
CA LEU A 24 20.52 2.38 12.96
C LEU A 24 21.23 3.55 12.28
N ALA A 25 21.95 3.31 11.18
CA ALA A 25 22.56 4.39 10.40
C ALA A 25 21.48 5.34 9.85
N LEU A 26 20.41 4.79 9.27
CA LEU A 26 19.26 5.57 8.78
C LEU A 26 18.56 6.36 9.90
N LYS A 27 18.47 5.79 11.10
CA LYS A 27 17.91 6.47 12.27
C LYS A 27 18.70 7.74 12.61
N GLU A 28 20.02 7.66 12.60
CA GLU A 28 20.88 8.81 12.88
C GLU A 28 20.81 9.85 11.75
N GLU A 29 20.79 9.42 10.50
CA GLU A 29 20.67 10.29 9.32
C GLU A 29 19.34 11.06 9.29
N LEU A 30 18.23 10.37 9.54
CA LEU A 30 16.88 10.93 9.44
C LEU A 30 16.41 11.57 10.75
N HIS A 31 17.24 11.53 11.81
CA HIS A 31 16.86 11.94 13.18
C HIS A 31 15.53 11.33 13.65
N ALA A 32 15.26 10.08 13.24
CA ALA A 32 14.00 9.40 13.48
C ALA A 32 14.11 8.41 14.65
N SER A 33 12.98 7.86 15.09
CA SER A 33 12.99 6.73 16.01
C SER A 33 13.04 5.41 15.24
N ILE A 34 13.69 4.40 15.79
CA ILE A 34 13.68 3.04 15.19
C ILE A 34 12.24 2.54 15.01
N SER A 35 11.38 2.82 15.99
CA SER A 35 9.96 2.44 15.93
C SER A 35 9.19 3.15 14.82
N SER A 36 9.50 4.42 14.52
CA SER A 36 8.87 5.13 13.39
C SER A 36 9.35 4.57 12.07
N LEU A 37 10.66 4.30 11.92
CA LEU A 37 11.19 3.68 10.70
C LEU A 37 10.55 2.31 10.41
N TYR A 38 10.36 1.47 11.43
CA TYR A 38 9.66 0.19 11.25
C TYR A 38 8.19 0.38 10.89
N LYS A 39 7.50 1.34 11.51
CA LYS A 39 6.10 1.65 11.17
C LYS A 39 5.96 2.13 9.73
N ASP A 40 6.83 3.03 9.33
CA ASP A 40 6.83 3.60 7.98
C ASP A 40 7.12 2.50 6.96
N ALA A 41 8.13 1.65 7.21
CA ALA A 41 8.43 0.51 6.36
C ALA A 41 7.24 -0.46 6.22
N MET A 42 6.54 -0.75 7.32
CA MET A 42 5.34 -1.59 7.28
C MET A 42 4.21 -0.95 6.46
N GLN A 43 3.96 0.36 6.64
CA GLN A 43 2.94 1.08 5.89
C GLN A 43 3.28 1.16 4.39
N SER A 44 4.53 1.49 4.06
CA SER A 44 5.01 1.53 2.69
C SER A 44 4.90 0.18 2.01
N TYR A 45 5.25 -0.90 2.71
CA TYR A 45 5.14 -2.26 2.17
C TYR A 45 3.69 -2.66 1.90
N ILE A 46 2.76 -2.36 2.81
CA ILE A 46 1.33 -2.62 2.62
C ILE A 46 0.81 -1.86 1.38
N LYS A 47 1.13 -0.56 1.28
CA LYS A 47 0.71 0.27 0.16
C LYS A 47 1.29 -0.23 -1.17
N GLN A 48 2.55 -0.64 -1.19
CA GLN A 48 3.18 -1.22 -2.36
C GLN A 48 2.46 -2.51 -2.81
N LYS A 49 2.12 -3.39 -1.86
CA LYS A 49 1.40 -4.63 -2.18
C LYS A 49 -0.02 -4.39 -2.68
N GLU A 50 -0.66 -3.34 -2.20
CA GLU A 50 -1.95 -2.91 -2.74
C GLU A 50 -1.81 -2.47 -4.20
N ILE A 51 -0.84 -1.61 -4.52
CA ILE A 51 -0.56 -1.18 -5.90
C ILE A 51 -0.29 -2.39 -6.80
N GLU A 52 0.59 -3.30 -6.39
CA GLU A 52 0.88 -4.53 -7.16
C GLU A 52 -0.39 -5.37 -7.43
N ARG A 53 -1.32 -5.41 -6.47
CA ARG A 53 -2.61 -6.10 -6.65
C ARG A 53 -3.48 -5.38 -7.69
N TRP A 54 -3.56 -4.05 -7.63
CA TRP A 54 -4.32 -3.27 -8.61
C TRP A 54 -3.74 -3.40 -10.01
N GLU A 55 -2.42 -3.30 -10.15
CA GLU A 55 -1.72 -3.48 -11.43
C GLU A 55 -1.97 -4.87 -12.00
N ARG A 56 -1.88 -5.91 -11.16
CA ARG A 56 -2.19 -7.27 -11.57
C ARG A 56 -3.65 -7.43 -12.01
N ALA A 57 -4.59 -6.89 -11.25
CA ALA A 57 -6.02 -6.95 -11.60
C ALA A 57 -6.30 -6.22 -12.92
N ALA A 58 -5.70 -5.05 -13.14
CA ALA A 58 -5.81 -4.31 -14.40
C ALA A 58 -5.18 -5.10 -15.58
N ALA A 59 -4.04 -5.74 -15.37
CA ALA A 59 -3.39 -6.57 -16.38
C ALA A 59 -4.17 -7.85 -16.70
N GLU A 60 -4.94 -8.38 -15.75
CA GLU A 60 -5.84 -9.53 -15.96
C GLU A 60 -7.13 -9.08 -16.67
N ALA A 61 -7.74 -7.97 -16.24
CA ALA A 61 -8.96 -7.41 -16.84
C ALA A 61 -8.74 -6.95 -18.29
N SER A 62 -7.59 -6.36 -18.61
CA SER A 62 -7.24 -5.96 -20.00
C SER A 62 -7.07 -7.14 -20.97
N LYS A 63 -6.97 -8.38 -20.46
CA LYS A 63 -6.95 -9.60 -21.27
C LYS A 63 -8.33 -10.23 -21.42
N ASP A 64 -9.30 -9.79 -20.62
CA ASP A 64 -10.67 -10.25 -20.68
C ASP A 64 -11.40 -9.51 -21.81
N LYS A 65 -11.76 -10.26 -22.86
CA LYS A 65 -12.42 -9.70 -24.04
C LYS A 65 -13.81 -9.15 -23.71
N ASP A 66 -14.54 -9.75 -22.78
CA ASP A 66 -15.89 -9.32 -22.42
C ASP A 66 -15.80 -8.00 -21.63
N TYR A 67 -14.80 -7.88 -20.75
CA TYR A 67 -14.51 -6.62 -20.05
C TYR A 67 -14.09 -5.50 -21.01
N MET A 68 -13.20 -5.78 -21.97
CA MET A 68 -12.74 -4.78 -22.94
C MET A 68 -13.88 -4.32 -23.86
N SER A 69 -14.75 -5.22 -24.32
CA SER A 69 -15.93 -4.87 -25.12
C SER A 69 -16.94 -4.02 -24.33
N PHE A 70 -17.15 -4.33 -23.04
CA PHE A 70 -17.98 -3.51 -22.16
C PHE A 70 -17.40 -2.10 -21.92
N VAL A 71 -16.06 -1.99 -21.76
CA VAL A 71 -15.39 -0.68 -21.62
C VAL A 71 -15.51 0.15 -22.91
N GLU A 72 -15.36 -0.47 -24.09
CA GLU A 72 -15.60 0.20 -25.37
C GLU A 72 -17.04 0.71 -25.50
N GLU A 73 -18.03 -0.11 -25.10
CA GLU A 73 -19.46 0.24 -25.16
C GLU A 73 -19.81 1.44 -24.26
N ILE A 74 -19.18 1.55 -23.07
CA ILE A 74 -19.44 2.66 -22.13
C ILE A 74 -18.59 3.89 -22.45
N SER A 75 -17.41 3.72 -23.01
CA SER A 75 -16.54 4.85 -23.39
C SER A 75 -17.15 5.73 -24.47
N ASP A 76 -18.01 5.18 -25.34
CA ASP A 76 -18.72 5.93 -26.39
C ASP A 76 -20.02 6.58 -25.87
N ALA A 77 -20.53 6.17 -24.69
CA ALA A 77 -21.75 6.68 -24.07
C ALA A 77 -21.48 7.79 -23.05
N GLY A 78 -20.48 8.64 -23.32
CA GLY A 78 -20.02 9.71 -22.44
C GLY A 78 -20.98 10.88 -22.28
N ASP A 79 -22.20 10.65 -21.80
CA ASP A 79 -23.02 11.69 -21.21
C ASP A 79 -22.61 11.83 -19.73
N ILE A 80 -21.75 12.82 -19.47
CA ILE A 80 -21.46 13.27 -18.11
C ILE A 80 -22.75 13.89 -17.57
N TYR A 81 -23.49 13.15 -16.75
CA TYR A 81 -24.58 13.74 -15.97
C TYR A 81 -23.98 14.58 -14.85
N GLU A 82 -23.80 15.88 -15.11
CA GLU A 82 -23.57 16.87 -14.07
C GLU A 82 -24.83 16.95 -13.18
N TYR A 83 -24.63 16.80 -11.86
CA TYR A 83 -25.66 16.95 -10.83
C TYR A 83 -25.80 18.41 -10.37
#